data_AF-A0A7C2SPP3-F1
#
_entry.id   AF-A0A7C2SPP3-F1
#
_cell.length_a   1.000
_cell.length_b   1.000
_cell.length_c   1.000
_cell.angle_alpha   90.00
_cell.angle_beta   90.00
_cell.angle_gamma   90.00
#
_symmetry.space_group_name_H-M   'P 1'
#
loop_
_entity.id
_entity.type
_entity.pdbx_description
1 polymer ?
#
loop_
_entity_poly.entity_id
_entity_poly.type
_entity_poly.pdbx_seq_one_letter_code
_entity_poly.pdbx_strand_id
1 'polypeptide(L)'
;MKEQEKTVMLVPIFGVVLLGLLGLLGFSGVLAATYYGLPRWVFDTYFVVALGILGLYIGLVLQPARKFTRRFARLAAQAEKTEKAFEHVLKHLQAGDLVAAQQAARELPEQVEDQFLSANRAVSALVQQILTSSVDIAVAGQEVQNTASELASGSSEQAAAVVEITATMEELARTAAQIATNAANQADLAAQAEEAGTMGAAAVEDAVRGVEEVQKRIAAIATRADSLGTRSREIYRVLDLITEIAQETHILALNAAIEATAAGEHGRRFSVVADEVRRLAERSRESVESVRTLLEEFSASIRATVVATEESSKEVSKVLERARAATASIEQLRGAVSETAHAAREISLATQQQRSASDQVVLTLKEVSQVIQKMAEGLKAFSATAERLNQLALSIQLLTQSFHLDSPRSVKHIAQALADALGAEAGHWEALDSTFVQALKQHRFLENAFLTDPEGNLVAFTPNPELRL
;
A
#
# COMPACT_ATOMS: atom_id res chain seq x y z
N MET A 1 -43.01 -74.74 -0.32
CA MET A 1 -41.91 -75.74 -0.55
C MET A 1 -42.15 -77.11 0.09
N LYS A 2 -42.54 -77.21 1.38
CA LYS A 2 -42.84 -78.52 2.02
C LYS A 2 -43.92 -79.36 1.31
N GLU A 3 -44.88 -78.73 0.61
CA GLU A 3 -45.89 -79.45 -0.19
C GLU A 3 -45.35 -80.04 -1.50
N GLN A 4 -44.46 -79.33 -2.20
CA GLN A 4 -43.85 -79.85 -3.43
C GLN A 4 -42.92 -81.04 -3.14
N GLU A 5 -42.20 -81.00 -2.02
CA GLU A 5 -41.33 -82.11 -1.58
C GLU A 5 -42.13 -83.39 -1.29
N LYS A 6 -43.32 -83.26 -0.67
CA LYS A 6 -44.25 -84.38 -0.49
C LYS A 6 -44.76 -84.91 -1.83
N THR A 7 -45.11 -84.02 -2.75
CA THR A 7 -45.68 -84.40 -4.06
C THR A 7 -44.66 -85.15 -4.94
N VAL A 8 -43.39 -84.72 -4.94
CA VAL A 8 -42.31 -85.35 -5.71
C VAL A 8 -41.92 -86.72 -5.14
N MET A 9 -42.10 -86.96 -3.83
CA MET A 9 -41.94 -88.32 -3.26
C MET A 9 -43.16 -89.22 -3.43
N LEU A 10 -44.38 -88.66 -3.44
CA LEU A 10 -45.60 -89.45 -3.54
C LEU A 10 -45.71 -90.20 -4.87
N VAL A 11 -45.35 -89.56 -6.00
CA VAL A 11 -45.48 -90.15 -7.35
C VAL A 11 -44.68 -91.44 -7.55
N PRO A 12 -43.36 -91.51 -7.24
CA PRO A 12 -42.60 -92.75 -7.40
C PRO A 12 -43.00 -93.82 -6.38
N ILE A 13 -43.42 -93.45 -5.17
CA ILE A 13 -43.89 -94.38 -4.13
C ILE A 13 -45.23 -95.00 -4.54
N PHE A 14 -46.17 -94.20 -5.04
CA PHE A 14 -47.43 -94.69 -5.62
C PHE A 14 -47.16 -95.66 -6.77
N GLY A 15 -46.18 -95.38 -7.62
CA GLY A 15 -45.80 -96.30 -8.70
C GLY A 15 -45.24 -97.64 -8.21
N VAL A 16 -44.52 -97.70 -7.08
CA VAL A 16 -44.11 -98.99 -6.45
C VAL A 16 -45.32 -99.73 -5.90
N VAL A 17 -46.23 -99.03 -5.22
CA VAL A 17 -47.44 -99.64 -4.65
C VAL A 17 -48.34 -100.17 -5.77
N LEU A 18 -48.49 -99.43 -6.87
CA LEU A 18 -49.26 -99.83 -8.04
C LEU A 18 -48.63 -101.02 -8.77
N LEU A 19 -47.31 -101.01 -8.99
CA LEU A 19 -46.58 -102.16 -9.55
C LEU A 19 -46.65 -103.39 -8.63
N GLY A 20 -46.58 -103.20 -7.32
CA GLY A 20 -46.76 -104.26 -6.33
C GLY A 20 -48.17 -104.84 -6.34
N LEU A 21 -49.20 -103.98 -6.45
CA LEU A 21 -50.60 -104.40 -6.59
C LEU A 21 -50.87 -105.12 -7.91
N LEU A 22 -50.31 -104.63 -9.03
CA LEU A 22 -50.37 -105.31 -10.34
C LEU A 22 -49.66 -106.66 -10.30
N GLY A 23 -48.53 -106.75 -9.58
CA GLY A 23 -47.82 -108.00 -9.31
C GLY A 23 -48.66 -108.99 -8.48
N LEU A 24 -49.34 -108.51 -7.43
CA LEU A 24 -50.24 -109.32 -6.60
C LEU A 24 -51.50 -109.78 -7.36
N LEU A 25 -52.07 -108.93 -8.22
CA LEU A 25 -53.19 -109.28 -9.10
C LEU A 25 -52.80 -110.34 -10.13
N GLY A 26 -51.64 -110.19 -10.77
CA GLY A 26 -51.14 -111.23 -11.67
C GLY A 26 -50.73 -112.51 -10.94
N PHE A 27 -50.22 -112.41 -9.71
CA PHE A 27 -49.96 -113.57 -8.84
C PHE A 27 -51.24 -114.34 -8.50
N SER A 28 -52.33 -113.63 -8.17
CA SER A 28 -53.67 -114.21 -8.00
C SER A 28 -54.19 -114.89 -9.28
N GLY A 29 -53.99 -114.26 -10.44
CA GLY A 29 -54.36 -114.83 -11.74
C GLY A 29 -53.62 -116.13 -12.05
N VAL A 30 -52.31 -116.19 -11.77
CA VAL A 30 -51.49 -117.40 -11.99
C VAL A 30 -51.83 -118.51 -10.97
N LEU A 31 -52.17 -118.18 -9.72
CA LEU A 31 -52.65 -119.12 -8.70
C LEU A 31 -54.02 -119.73 -9.03
N ALA A 32 -54.92 -118.97 -9.66
CA ALA A 32 -56.17 -119.52 -10.18
C ALA A 32 -55.91 -120.46 -11.37
N ALA A 33 -54.87 -120.17 -12.16
CA ALA A 33 -54.53 -120.94 -13.35
C ALA A 33 -53.81 -122.28 -13.03
N THR A 34 -53.11 -122.40 -11.90
CA THR A 34 -52.58 -123.69 -11.42
C THR A 34 -53.68 -124.67 -10.98
N TYR A 35 -54.89 -124.18 -10.66
CA TYR A 35 -56.08 -125.02 -10.44
C TYR A 35 -56.59 -125.69 -11.74
N TYR A 36 -56.21 -125.16 -12.92
CA TYR A 36 -56.59 -125.63 -14.25
C TYR A 36 -55.48 -126.41 -14.99
N GLY A 37 -54.41 -126.83 -14.30
CA GLY A 37 -53.40 -127.76 -14.86
C GLY A 37 -52.25 -127.10 -15.65
N LEU A 38 -51.96 -125.81 -15.43
CA LEU A 38 -50.80 -125.17 -16.05
C LEU A 38 -49.45 -125.64 -15.47
N PRO A 39 -48.40 -125.75 -16.31
CA PRO A 39 -47.09 -126.22 -15.89
C PRO A 39 -46.32 -125.18 -15.07
N ARG A 40 -45.56 -125.67 -14.06
CA ARG A 40 -44.86 -124.87 -13.03
C ARG A 40 -43.89 -123.80 -13.59
N TRP A 41 -43.35 -123.98 -14.79
CA TRP A 41 -42.43 -123.01 -15.41
C TRP A 41 -43.07 -121.65 -15.73
N VAL A 42 -44.40 -121.60 -15.92
CA VAL A 42 -45.12 -120.34 -16.15
C VAL A 42 -45.09 -119.45 -14.90
N PHE A 43 -45.19 -120.06 -13.72
CA PHE A 43 -45.10 -119.37 -12.43
C PHE A 43 -43.70 -118.79 -12.21
N ASP A 44 -42.66 -119.60 -12.44
CA ASP A 44 -41.28 -119.17 -12.27
C ASP A 44 -40.92 -118.04 -13.26
N THR A 45 -41.43 -118.11 -14.49
CA THR A 45 -41.20 -117.05 -15.51
C THR A 45 -41.88 -115.74 -15.14
N TYR A 46 -43.14 -115.79 -14.67
CA TYR A 46 -43.85 -114.57 -14.24
C TYR A 46 -43.16 -113.90 -13.05
N PHE A 47 -42.72 -114.68 -12.06
CA PHE A 47 -42.06 -114.14 -10.86
C PHE A 47 -40.72 -113.47 -11.21
N VAL A 48 -39.93 -114.07 -12.10
CA VAL A 48 -38.66 -113.49 -12.57
C VAL A 48 -38.87 -112.21 -13.37
N VAL A 49 -39.88 -112.17 -14.26
CA VAL A 49 -40.20 -110.95 -15.03
C VAL A 49 -40.71 -109.83 -14.13
N ALA A 50 -41.57 -110.14 -13.15
CA ALA A 50 -42.08 -109.16 -12.19
C ALA A 50 -40.96 -108.57 -11.32
N LEU A 51 -40.03 -109.41 -10.84
CA LEU A 51 -38.83 -108.96 -10.12
C LEU A 51 -37.91 -108.12 -11.01
N GLY A 52 -37.75 -108.48 -12.27
CA GLY A 52 -36.98 -107.73 -13.25
C GLY A 52 -37.55 -106.32 -13.50
N ILE A 53 -38.87 -106.21 -13.70
CA ILE A 53 -39.57 -104.93 -13.89
C ILE A 53 -39.49 -104.08 -12.61
N LEU A 54 -39.65 -104.69 -11.43
CA LEU A 54 -39.54 -103.99 -10.15
C LEU A 54 -38.12 -103.47 -9.92
N GLY A 55 -37.10 -104.29 -10.22
CA GLY A 55 -35.69 -103.90 -10.17
C GLY A 55 -35.36 -102.77 -11.15
N LEU A 56 -35.89 -102.85 -12.38
CA LEU A 56 -35.75 -101.81 -13.39
C LEU A 56 -36.41 -100.49 -12.93
N TYR A 57 -37.62 -100.55 -12.37
CA TYR A 57 -38.32 -99.36 -11.84
C TYR A 57 -37.57 -98.74 -10.64
N ILE A 58 -37.05 -99.57 -9.73
CA ILE A 58 -36.24 -99.09 -8.60
C ILE A 58 -34.97 -98.39 -9.10
N GLY A 59 -34.28 -98.98 -10.08
CA GLY A 59 -33.04 -98.44 -10.66
C GLY A 59 -33.24 -97.18 -11.51
N LEU A 60 -34.29 -97.15 -12.34
CA LEU A 60 -34.48 -96.15 -13.39
C LEU A 60 -35.39 -94.99 -12.95
N VAL A 61 -36.25 -95.19 -11.95
CA VAL A 61 -37.19 -94.16 -11.45
C VAL A 61 -36.86 -93.77 -10.01
N LEU A 62 -36.78 -94.73 -9.07
CA LEU A 62 -36.67 -94.40 -7.65
C LEU A 62 -35.29 -93.87 -7.24
N GLN A 63 -34.21 -94.50 -7.72
CA GLN A 63 -32.86 -94.02 -7.44
C GLN A 63 -32.59 -92.62 -7.99
N PRO A 64 -32.89 -92.30 -9.27
CA PRO A 64 -32.72 -90.94 -9.78
C PRO A 64 -33.66 -89.95 -9.08
N ALA A 65 -34.91 -90.30 -8.78
CA ALA A 65 -35.81 -89.43 -8.02
C ALA A 65 -35.27 -89.11 -6.61
N ARG A 66 -34.74 -90.09 -5.88
CA ARG A 66 -34.10 -89.87 -4.55
C ARG A 66 -32.80 -89.09 -4.65
N LYS A 67 -31.99 -89.29 -5.69
CA LYS A 67 -30.78 -88.48 -5.95
C LYS A 67 -31.16 -87.04 -6.27
N PHE A 68 -32.23 -86.84 -7.04
CA PHE A 68 -32.75 -85.52 -7.41
C PHE A 68 -33.31 -84.78 -6.20
N THR A 69 -34.18 -85.40 -5.39
CA THR A 69 -34.72 -84.76 -4.18
C THR A 69 -33.63 -84.39 -3.19
N ARG A 70 -32.62 -85.25 -2.98
CA ARG A 70 -31.46 -84.92 -2.13
C ARG A 70 -30.62 -83.77 -2.69
N ARG A 71 -30.43 -83.70 -4.02
CA ARG A 71 -29.75 -82.57 -4.67
C ARG A 71 -30.56 -81.29 -4.53
N PHE A 72 -31.87 -81.33 -4.73
CA PHE A 72 -32.77 -80.19 -4.57
C PHE A 72 -32.84 -79.69 -3.12
N ALA A 73 -32.90 -80.59 -2.14
CA ALA A 73 -32.88 -80.22 -0.72
C ALA A 73 -31.55 -79.55 -0.32
N ARG A 74 -30.41 -80.02 -0.84
CA ARG A 74 -29.10 -79.37 -0.63
C ARG A 74 -29.04 -78.00 -1.30
N LEU A 75 -29.52 -77.87 -2.54
CA LEU A 75 -29.57 -76.59 -3.25
C LEU A 75 -30.51 -75.59 -2.57
N ALA A 76 -31.67 -76.05 -2.06
CA ALA A 76 -32.60 -75.23 -1.31
C ALA A 76 -32.04 -74.76 0.04
N ALA A 77 -31.40 -75.66 0.80
CA ALA A 77 -30.74 -75.29 2.06
C ALA A 77 -29.55 -74.35 1.83
N GLN A 78 -28.82 -74.54 0.73
CA GLN A 78 -27.75 -73.63 0.34
C GLN A 78 -28.29 -72.27 -0.09
N ALA A 79 -29.41 -72.22 -0.83
CA ALA A 79 -30.09 -70.98 -1.19
C ALA A 79 -30.58 -70.19 0.04
N GLU A 80 -31.20 -70.87 1.02
CA GLU A 80 -31.64 -70.24 2.28
C GLU A 80 -30.45 -69.71 3.11
N LYS A 81 -29.33 -70.45 3.13
CA LYS A 81 -28.11 -70.01 3.80
C LYS A 81 -27.51 -68.77 3.12
N THR A 82 -27.47 -68.75 1.77
CA THR A 82 -26.98 -67.60 1.01
C THR A 82 -27.89 -66.38 1.16
N GLU A 83 -29.21 -66.58 1.26
CA GLU A 83 -30.18 -65.50 1.50
C GLU A 83 -29.94 -64.85 2.87
N LYS A 84 -29.79 -65.66 3.92
CA LYS A 84 -29.48 -65.17 5.27
C LYS A 84 -28.13 -64.48 5.36
N ALA A 85 -27.10 -65.02 4.69
CA ALA A 85 -25.78 -64.39 4.62
C ALA A 85 -25.86 -63.03 3.90
N PHE A 86 -26.63 -62.93 2.81
CA PHE A 86 -26.83 -61.67 2.09
C PHE A 86 -27.61 -60.64 2.91
N GLU A 87 -28.66 -61.07 3.63
CA GLU A 87 -29.41 -60.22 4.56
C GLU A 87 -28.50 -59.69 5.70
N HIS A 88 -27.63 -60.54 6.22
CA HIS A 88 -26.66 -60.17 7.25
C HIS A 88 -25.66 -59.11 6.75
N VAL A 89 -25.14 -59.28 5.53
CA VAL A 89 -24.26 -58.31 4.85
C VAL A 89 -24.98 -56.97 4.62
N LEU A 90 -26.22 -57.01 4.13
CA LEU A 90 -27.01 -55.80 3.88
C LEU A 90 -27.31 -55.02 5.17
N LYS A 91 -27.54 -55.71 6.28
CA LYS A 91 -27.81 -55.08 7.57
C LYS A 91 -26.61 -54.28 8.07
N HIS A 92 -25.40 -54.84 7.94
CA HIS A 92 -24.16 -54.12 8.27
C HIS A 92 -23.90 -52.97 7.32
N LEU A 93 -24.13 -53.15 6.01
CA LEU A 93 -24.00 -52.08 5.02
C LEU A 93 -25.00 -50.93 5.27
N GLN A 94 -26.24 -51.24 5.65
CA GLN A 94 -27.27 -50.24 6.01
C GLN A 94 -26.88 -49.46 7.28
N ALA A 95 -26.21 -50.12 8.22
CA ALA A 95 -25.67 -49.48 9.41
C ALA A 95 -24.39 -48.66 9.12
N GLY A 96 -23.91 -48.65 7.87
CA GLY A 96 -22.66 -48.01 7.48
C GLY A 96 -21.42 -48.79 7.94
N ASP A 97 -21.57 -49.98 8.52
CA ASP A 97 -20.45 -50.77 9.03
C ASP A 97 -19.79 -51.59 7.93
N LEU A 98 -18.86 -50.98 7.20
CA LEU A 98 -18.16 -51.59 6.08
C LEU A 98 -17.19 -52.69 6.54
N VAL A 99 -16.76 -52.67 7.80
CA VAL A 99 -15.91 -53.71 8.41
C VAL A 99 -16.72 -54.97 8.69
N ALA A 100 -17.84 -54.81 9.39
CA ALA A 100 -18.73 -55.92 9.70
C ALA A 100 -19.38 -56.49 8.42
N ALA A 101 -19.69 -55.64 7.43
CA ALA A 101 -20.18 -56.08 6.14
C ALA A 101 -19.13 -56.92 5.38
N GLN A 102 -17.85 -56.54 5.45
CA GLN A 102 -16.74 -57.31 4.87
C GLN A 102 -16.60 -58.69 5.53
N GLN A 103 -16.75 -58.76 6.87
CA GLN A 103 -16.68 -60.02 7.60
C GLN A 103 -17.87 -60.93 7.28
N ALA A 104 -19.09 -60.38 7.23
CA ALA A 104 -20.29 -61.13 6.88
C ALA A 104 -20.27 -61.63 5.42
N ALA A 105 -19.57 -60.93 4.51
CA ALA A 105 -19.45 -61.33 3.11
C ALA A 105 -18.69 -62.64 2.91
N ARG A 106 -17.86 -63.07 3.88
CA ARG A 106 -17.16 -64.37 3.86
C ARG A 106 -18.09 -65.57 3.98
N GLU A 107 -19.35 -65.34 4.37
CA GLU A 107 -20.38 -66.39 4.41
C GLU A 107 -21.08 -66.59 3.06
N LEU A 108 -20.79 -65.73 2.07
CA LEU A 108 -21.35 -65.79 0.72
C LEU A 108 -20.59 -66.80 -0.17
N PRO A 109 -21.18 -67.19 -1.31
CA PRO A 109 -20.45 -67.94 -2.33
C PRO A 109 -19.29 -67.11 -2.91
N GLU A 110 -18.17 -67.75 -3.20
CA GLU A 110 -16.91 -67.14 -3.69
C GLU A 110 -17.11 -66.06 -4.78
N GLN A 111 -17.95 -66.35 -5.78
CA GLN A 111 -18.24 -65.40 -6.87
C GLN A 111 -18.93 -64.11 -6.43
N VAL A 112 -19.78 -64.18 -5.40
CA VAL A 112 -20.52 -63.03 -4.86
C VAL A 112 -19.68 -62.31 -3.80
N GLU A 113 -18.92 -63.07 -3.02
CA GLU A 113 -17.96 -62.55 -2.05
C GLU A 113 -16.95 -61.62 -2.74
N ASP A 114 -16.27 -62.07 -3.80
CA ASP A 114 -15.25 -61.27 -4.49
C ASP A 114 -15.80 -59.94 -5.06
N GLN A 115 -17.00 -59.98 -5.63
CA GLN A 115 -17.68 -58.80 -6.14
C GLN A 115 -18.06 -57.83 -5.01
N PHE A 116 -18.59 -58.36 -3.91
CA PHE A 116 -18.95 -57.57 -2.75
C PHE A 116 -17.71 -56.94 -2.10
N LEU A 117 -16.64 -57.72 -1.87
CA LEU A 117 -15.39 -57.23 -1.29
C LEU A 117 -14.74 -56.14 -2.16
N SER A 118 -14.85 -56.25 -3.49
CA SER A 118 -14.36 -55.22 -4.41
C SER A 118 -15.20 -53.94 -4.35
N ALA A 119 -16.53 -54.06 -4.30
CA ALA A 119 -17.43 -52.92 -4.10
C ALA A 119 -17.21 -52.25 -2.73
N ASN A 120 -17.07 -53.03 -1.66
CA ASN A 120 -16.82 -52.53 -0.31
C ASN A 120 -15.49 -51.78 -0.20
N ARG A 121 -14.44 -52.28 -0.84
CA ARG A 121 -13.15 -51.56 -0.96
C ARG A 121 -13.29 -50.25 -1.72
N ALA A 122 -14.03 -50.21 -2.82
CA ALA A 122 -14.27 -48.99 -3.57
C ALA A 122 -15.05 -47.95 -2.73
N VAL A 123 -16.11 -48.36 -2.04
CA VAL A 123 -16.86 -47.48 -1.12
C VAL A 123 -15.95 -46.98 0.00
N SER A 124 -15.14 -47.86 0.60
CA SER A 124 -14.22 -47.47 1.68
C SER A 124 -13.18 -46.45 1.21
N ALA A 125 -12.62 -46.64 0.01
CA ALA A 125 -11.69 -45.68 -0.59
C ALA A 125 -12.36 -44.33 -0.88
N LEU A 126 -13.61 -44.32 -1.36
CA LEU A 126 -14.38 -43.10 -1.59
C LEU A 126 -14.65 -42.35 -0.29
N VAL A 127 -15.08 -43.04 0.78
CA VAL A 127 -15.32 -42.41 2.09
C VAL A 127 -14.01 -41.84 2.66
N GLN A 128 -12.89 -42.56 2.55
CA GLN A 128 -11.59 -42.03 2.96
C GLN A 128 -11.17 -40.80 2.15
N GLN A 129 -11.39 -40.81 0.83
CA GLN A 129 -11.10 -39.66 -0.02
C GLN A 129 -11.97 -38.45 0.36
N ILE A 130 -13.26 -38.66 0.63
CA ILE A 130 -14.18 -37.63 1.10
C ILE A 130 -13.72 -37.04 2.45
N LEU A 131 -13.27 -37.89 3.38
CA LEU A 131 -12.73 -37.44 4.66
C LEU A 131 -11.50 -36.53 4.48
N THR A 132 -10.53 -36.96 3.67
CA THR A 132 -9.33 -36.15 3.36
C THR A 132 -9.71 -34.83 2.70
N SER A 133 -10.58 -34.86 1.68
CA SER A 133 -11.05 -33.63 1.02
C SER A 133 -11.82 -32.71 1.96
N SER A 134 -12.53 -33.24 2.95
CA SER A 134 -13.22 -32.41 3.96
C SER A 134 -12.23 -31.69 4.86
N VAL A 135 -11.16 -32.36 5.27
CA VAL A 135 -10.07 -31.74 6.04
C VAL A 135 -9.40 -30.65 5.20
N ASP A 136 -9.10 -30.91 3.92
CA ASP A 136 -8.51 -29.91 3.02
C ASP A 136 -9.42 -28.68 2.85
N ILE A 137 -10.75 -28.88 2.75
CA ILE A 137 -11.73 -27.78 2.69
C ILE A 137 -11.73 -26.97 3.99
N ALA A 138 -11.65 -27.62 5.16
CA ALA A 138 -11.60 -26.92 6.44
C ALA A 138 -10.32 -26.06 6.56
N VAL A 139 -9.17 -26.62 6.16
CA VAL A 139 -7.89 -25.89 6.15
C VAL A 139 -7.95 -24.70 5.20
N ALA A 140 -8.42 -24.90 3.97
CA ALA A 140 -8.58 -23.82 2.99
C ALA A 140 -9.57 -22.74 3.49
N GLY A 141 -10.66 -23.14 4.14
CA GLY A 141 -11.61 -22.21 4.77
C GLY A 141 -10.94 -21.34 5.85
N GLN A 142 -10.13 -21.95 6.72
CA GLN A 142 -9.39 -21.22 7.75
C GLN A 142 -8.34 -20.26 7.15
N GLU A 143 -7.65 -20.66 6.09
CA GLU A 143 -6.70 -19.79 5.38
C GLU A 143 -7.40 -18.57 4.79
N VAL A 144 -8.55 -18.76 4.10
CA VAL A 144 -9.36 -17.66 3.57
C VAL A 144 -9.83 -16.73 4.70
N GLN A 145 -10.22 -17.27 5.86
CA GLN A 145 -10.62 -16.46 7.01
C GLN A 145 -9.47 -15.60 7.55
N ASN A 146 -8.25 -16.16 7.63
CA ASN A 146 -7.06 -15.44 8.08
C ASN A 146 -6.71 -14.32 7.11
N THR A 147 -6.65 -14.62 5.80
CA THR A 147 -6.40 -13.61 4.75
C THR A 147 -7.45 -12.51 4.75
N ALA A 148 -8.73 -12.85 4.95
CA ALA A 148 -9.80 -11.86 5.06
C ALA A 148 -9.61 -10.94 6.27
N SER A 149 -9.15 -11.47 7.41
CA SER A 149 -8.86 -10.68 8.61
C SER A 149 -7.67 -9.74 8.40
N GLU A 150 -6.58 -10.22 7.80
CA GLU A 150 -5.40 -9.39 7.49
C GLU A 150 -5.76 -8.25 6.53
N LEU A 151 -6.48 -8.56 5.46
CA LEU A 151 -6.90 -7.56 4.49
C LEU A 151 -7.93 -6.57 5.06
N ALA A 152 -8.73 -6.98 6.07
CA ALA A 152 -9.60 -6.07 6.81
C ALA A 152 -8.81 -5.07 7.66
N SER A 153 -7.76 -5.52 8.35
CA SER A 153 -6.84 -4.64 9.08
C SER A 153 -6.18 -3.64 8.13
N GLY A 154 -5.61 -4.14 7.02
CA GLY A 154 -4.98 -3.29 6.00
C GLY A 154 -5.96 -2.29 5.36
N SER A 155 -7.22 -2.68 5.15
CA SER A 155 -8.28 -1.76 4.68
C SER A 155 -8.54 -0.63 5.67
N SER A 156 -8.54 -0.93 6.97
CA SER A 156 -8.75 0.08 8.02
C SER A 156 -7.58 1.05 8.10
N GLU A 157 -6.36 0.56 7.98
CA GLU A 157 -5.15 1.40 7.93
C GLU A 157 -5.15 2.30 6.69
N GLN A 158 -5.50 1.76 5.52
CA GLN A 158 -5.66 2.55 4.30
C GLN A 158 -6.74 3.63 4.44
N ALA A 159 -7.87 3.32 5.09
CA ALA A 159 -8.93 4.31 5.34
C ALA A 159 -8.41 5.46 6.21
N ALA A 160 -7.67 5.16 7.27
CA ALA A 160 -7.06 6.18 8.13
C ALA A 160 -6.05 7.03 7.37
N ALA A 161 -5.18 6.40 6.57
CA ALA A 161 -4.21 7.11 5.73
C ALA A 161 -4.89 8.03 4.71
N VAL A 162 -5.99 7.60 4.09
CA VAL A 162 -6.76 8.45 3.15
C VAL A 162 -7.32 9.68 3.85
N VAL A 163 -7.82 9.56 5.09
CA VAL A 163 -8.32 10.71 5.87
C VAL A 163 -7.18 11.69 6.18
N GLU A 164 -6.03 11.19 6.61
CA GLU A 164 -4.85 12.01 6.93
C GLU A 164 -4.30 12.74 5.68
N ILE A 165 -4.17 12.02 4.57
CA ILE A 165 -3.72 12.62 3.30
C ILE A 165 -4.75 13.66 2.84
N THR A 166 -6.05 13.40 2.96
CA THR A 166 -7.08 14.38 2.58
C THR A 166 -6.95 15.67 3.40
N ALA A 167 -6.78 15.56 4.72
CA ALA A 167 -6.62 16.72 5.60
C ALA A 167 -5.36 17.54 5.26
N THR A 168 -4.23 16.86 5.01
CA THR A 168 -2.98 17.54 4.60
C THR A 168 -3.10 18.21 3.23
N MET A 169 -3.84 17.61 2.29
CA MET A 169 -4.10 18.23 0.99
C MET A 169 -5.01 19.48 1.09
N GLU A 170 -6.01 19.46 1.97
CA GLU A 170 -6.84 20.64 2.27
C GLU A 170 -6.02 21.77 2.92
N GLU A 171 -5.08 21.42 3.82
CA GLU A 171 -4.16 22.38 4.41
C GLU A 171 -3.16 22.95 3.39
N LEU A 172 -2.66 22.12 2.47
CA LEU A 172 -1.85 22.56 1.34
C LEU A 172 -2.61 23.54 0.43
N ALA A 173 -3.88 23.25 0.12
CA ALA A 173 -4.72 24.13 -0.70
C ALA A 173 -4.96 25.49 -0.03
N ARG A 174 -5.15 25.51 1.30
CA ARG A 174 -5.24 26.75 2.09
C ARG A 174 -3.93 27.52 2.12
N THR A 175 -2.81 26.83 2.31
CA THR A 175 -1.48 27.45 2.35
C THR A 175 -1.10 28.04 0.99
N ALA A 176 -1.38 27.33 -0.11
CA ALA A 176 -1.19 27.83 -1.47
C ALA A 176 -2.01 29.11 -1.72
N ALA A 177 -3.25 29.18 -1.21
CA ALA A 177 -4.08 30.39 -1.28
C ALA A 177 -3.44 31.59 -0.59
N GLN A 178 -2.90 31.36 0.61
CA GLN A 178 -2.27 32.38 1.41
C GLN A 178 -1.00 32.89 0.72
N ILE A 179 -0.18 31.99 0.17
CA ILE A 179 1.02 32.37 -0.57
C ILE A 179 0.64 33.15 -1.84
N ALA A 180 -0.39 32.74 -2.58
CA ALA A 180 -0.88 33.47 -3.74
C ALA A 180 -1.30 34.91 -3.39
N THR A 181 -2.00 35.08 -2.26
CA THR A 181 -2.42 36.40 -1.76
C THR A 181 -1.21 37.26 -1.36
N ASN A 182 -0.24 36.67 -0.65
CA ASN A 182 0.98 37.36 -0.27
C ASN A 182 1.80 37.78 -1.50
N ALA A 183 1.87 36.92 -2.51
CA ALA A 183 2.55 37.21 -3.77
C ALA A 183 1.87 38.34 -4.56
N ALA A 184 0.53 38.37 -4.58
CA ALA A 184 -0.21 39.49 -5.16
C ALA A 184 0.10 40.81 -4.45
N ASN A 185 0.05 40.81 -3.11
CA ASN A 185 0.42 41.98 -2.31
C ASN A 185 1.87 42.42 -2.58
N GLN A 186 2.81 41.47 -2.69
CA GLN A 186 4.21 41.76 -3.01
C GLN A 186 4.37 42.43 -4.39
N ALA A 187 3.60 41.97 -5.39
CA ALA A 187 3.60 42.57 -6.72
C ALA A 187 3.05 44.02 -6.69
N ASP A 188 2.00 44.28 -5.91
CA ASP A 188 1.44 45.62 -5.73
C ASP A 188 2.43 46.56 -5.02
N LEU A 189 3.09 46.09 -3.96
CA LEU A 189 4.15 46.85 -3.29
C LEU A 189 5.33 47.15 -4.23
N ALA A 190 5.72 46.19 -5.07
CA ALA A 190 6.77 46.40 -6.06
C ALA A 190 6.36 47.46 -7.10
N ALA A 191 5.10 47.44 -7.57
CA ALA A 191 4.60 48.47 -8.48
C ALA A 191 4.63 49.88 -7.85
N GLN A 192 4.23 50.00 -6.58
CA GLN A 192 4.32 51.27 -5.84
C GLN A 192 5.76 51.74 -5.65
N ALA A 193 6.68 50.81 -5.36
CA ALA A 193 8.11 51.12 -5.24
C ALA A 193 8.73 51.54 -6.58
N GLU A 194 8.28 50.97 -7.71
CA GLU A 194 8.70 51.37 -9.05
C GLU A 194 8.24 52.79 -9.38
N GLU A 195 7.00 53.14 -9.06
CA GLU A 195 6.46 54.50 -9.20
C GLU A 195 7.26 55.49 -8.36
N ALA A 196 7.49 55.18 -7.07
CA ALA A 196 8.29 56.00 -6.17
C ALA A 196 9.74 56.17 -6.68
N GLY A 197 10.35 55.10 -7.20
CA GLY A 197 11.67 55.14 -7.82
C GLY A 197 11.71 56.02 -9.07
N THR A 198 10.66 55.99 -9.89
CA THR A 198 10.54 56.83 -11.10
C THR A 198 10.40 58.31 -10.72
N MET A 199 9.57 58.63 -9.73
CA MET A 199 9.45 60.00 -9.21
C MET A 199 10.77 60.48 -8.57
N GLY A 200 11.44 59.61 -7.82
CA GLY A 200 12.75 59.90 -7.21
C GLY A 200 13.84 60.18 -8.25
N ALA A 201 13.89 59.38 -9.33
CA ALA A 201 14.83 59.59 -10.43
C ALA A 201 14.62 60.96 -11.09
N ALA A 202 13.35 61.31 -11.39
CA ALA A 202 13.01 62.61 -11.98
C ALA A 202 13.40 63.78 -11.06
N ALA A 203 13.14 63.68 -9.76
CA ALA A 203 13.51 64.73 -8.80
C ALA A 203 15.04 64.93 -8.68
N VAL A 204 15.81 63.85 -8.73
CA VAL A 204 17.29 63.93 -8.74
C VAL A 204 17.79 64.52 -10.05
N GLU A 205 17.20 64.14 -11.19
CA GLU A 205 17.56 64.72 -12.49
C GLU A 205 17.28 66.23 -12.54
N ASP A 206 16.16 66.68 -11.99
CA ASP A 206 15.85 68.11 -11.80
C ASP A 206 16.91 68.81 -10.94
N ALA A 207 17.33 68.19 -9.83
CA ALA A 207 18.37 68.72 -8.98
C ALA A 207 19.73 68.81 -9.70
N VAL A 208 20.09 67.80 -10.50
CA VAL A 208 21.31 67.83 -11.34
C VAL A 208 21.27 69.02 -12.29
N ARG A 209 20.16 69.23 -13.02
CA ARG A 209 20.00 70.39 -13.92
C ARG A 209 20.13 71.72 -13.17
N GLY A 210 19.54 71.82 -11.98
CA GLY A 210 19.67 73.01 -11.13
C GLY A 210 21.11 73.29 -10.71
N VAL A 211 21.87 72.26 -10.33
CA VAL A 211 23.27 72.39 -9.92
C VAL A 211 24.18 72.71 -11.11
N GLU A 212 23.92 72.17 -12.30
CA GLU A 212 24.66 72.53 -13.52
C GLU A 212 24.47 74.01 -13.89
N GLU A 213 23.26 74.56 -13.69
CA GLU A 213 23.00 75.99 -13.86
C GLU A 213 23.75 76.84 -12.83
N VAL A 214 23.84 76.40 -11.57
CA VAL A 214 24.68 77.05 -10.56
C VAL A 214 26.16 77.03 -10.96
N GLN A 215 26.66 75.92 -11.53
CA GLN A 215 28.04 75.84 -12.01
C GLN A 215 28.32 76.86 -13.11
N LYS A 216 27.40 77.02 -14.08
CA LYS A 216 27.51 78.05 -15.13
C LYS A 216 27.55 79.46 -14.56
N ARG A 217 26.74 79.75 -13.53
CA ARG A 217 26.72 81.05 -12.86
C ARG A 217 28.02 81.33 -12.11
N ILE A 218 28.57 80.35 -11.40
CA ILE A 218 29.87 80.48 -10.73
C ILE A 218 30.97 80.77 -11.74
N ALA A 219 31.00 80.04 -12.86
CA ALA A 219 31.97 80.29 -13.94
C ALA A 219 31.86 81.72 -14.49
N ALA A 220 30.64 82.22 -14.70
CA ALA A 220 30.42 83.59 -15.14
C ALA A 220 30.88 84.65 -14.11
N ILE A 221 30.70 84.39 -12.81
CA ILE A 221 31.20 85.27 -11.73
C ILE A 221 32.74 85.28 -11.75
N ALA A 222 33.38 84.13 -11.88
CA ALA A 222 34.84 84.02 -11.95
C ALA A 222 35.41 84.82 -13.14
N THR A 223 34.81 84.71 -14.33
CA THR A 223 35.22 85.51 -15.50
C THR A 223 35.05 87.02 -15.28
N ARG A 224 33.97 87.45 -14.62
CA ARG A 224 33.75 88.87 -14.30
C ARG A 224 34.75 89.38 -13.26
N ALA A 225 35.06 88.58 -12.24
CA ALA A 225 36.05 88.92 -11.22
C ALA A 225 37.46 89.08 -11.84
N ASP A 226 37.85 88.18 -12.75
CA ASP A 226 39.12 88.29 -13.48
C ASP A 226 39.18 89.54 -14.37
N SER A 227 38.07 89.87 -15.07
CA SER A 227 37.96 91.11 -15.85
C SER A 227 38.09 92.35 -14.96
N LEU A 228 37.46 92.35 -13.77
CA LEU A 228 37.61 93.42 -12.77
C LEU A 228 39.06 93.53 -12.29
N GLY A 229 39.74 92.40 -12.06
CA GLY A 229 41.15 92.37 -11.69
C GLY A 229 42.06 92.99 -12.77
N THR A 230 41.75 92.73 -14.04
CA THR A 230 42.47 93.34 -15.18
C THR A 230 42.24 94.84 -15.26
N ARG A 231 40.98 95.30 -15.11
CA ARG A 231 40.65 96.73 -15.09
C ARG A 231 41.31 97.45 -13.91
N SER A 232 41.36 96.82 -12.72
CA SER A 232 42.04 97.39 -11.55
C SER A 232 43.53 97.64 -11.84
N ARG A 233 44.21 96.69 -12.51
CA ARG A 233 45.61 96.86 -12.95
C ARG A 233 45.80 98.01 -13.94
N GLU A 234 44.84 98.27 -14.82
CA GLU A 234 44.89 99.43 -15.71
C GLU A 234 44.76 100.74 -14.92
N ILE A 235 43.89 100.79 -13.91
CA ILE A 235 43.74 101.97 -13.06
C ILE A 235 45.02 102.25 -12.27
N TYR A 236 45.71 101.22 -11.76
CA TYR A 236 47.03 101.41 -11.12
C TYR A 236 48.03 102.13 -12.04
N ARG A 237 48.12 101.74 -13.32
CA ARG A 237 49.01 102.40 -14.29
C ARG A 237 48.64 103.88 -14.49
N VAL A 238 47.35 104.20 -14.48
CA VAL A 238 46.87 105.59 -14.56
C VAL A 238 47.26 106.38 -13.31
N LEU A 239 47.11 105.79 -12.12
CA LEU A 239 47.52 106.45 -10.87
C LEU A 239 49.04 106.67 -10.79
N ASP A 240 49.84 105.73 -11.27
CA ASP A 240 51.30 105.88 -11.36
C ASP A 240 51.67 107.07 -12.25
N LEU A 241 51.02 107.19 -13.42
CA LEU A 241 51.19 108.34 -14.32
C LEU A 241 50.74 109.67 -13.67
N ILE A 242 49.62 109.70 -12.95
CA ILE A 242 49.17 110.92 -12.26
C ILE A 242 50.15 111.30 -11.14
N THR A 243 50.72 110.32 -10.44
CA THR A 243 51.75 110.56 -9.42
C THR A 243 52.99 111.18 -10.04
N GLU A 244 53.44 110.65 -11.18
CA GLU A 244 54.56 111.20 -11.96
C GLU A 244 54.28 112.64 -12.41
N ILE A 245 53.11 112.91 -12.99
CA ILE A 245 52.68 114.26 -13.40
C ILE A 245 52.62 115.21 -12.19
N ALA A 246 52.06 114.78 -11.06
CA ALA A 246 51.98 115.59 -9.85
C ALA A 246 53.39 115.91 -9.31
N GLN A 247 54.32 114.96 -9.39
CA GLN A 247 55.71 115.14 -8.97
C GLN A 247 56.48 116.08 -9.91
N GLU A 248 56.32 115.95 -11.23
CA GLU A 248 56.85 116.91 -12.20
C GLU A 248 56.27 118.31 -11.97
N THR A 249 54.96 118.41 -11.75
CA THR A 249 54.27 119.68 -11.46
C THR A 249 54.78 120.32 -10.17
N HIS A 250 55.05 119.52 -9.14
CA HIS A 250 55.64 119.98 -7.88
C HIS A 250 57.05 120.54 -8.10
N ILE A 251 57.89 119.86 -8.89
CA ILE A 251 59.24 120.31 -9.23
C ILE A 251 59.20 121.59 -10.08
N LEU A 252 58.31 121.66 -11.07
CA LEU A 252 58.06 122.85 -11.90
C LEU A 252 57.65 124.04 -11.04
N ALA A 253 56.72 123.83 -10.11
CA ALA A 253 56.25 124.86 -9.19
C ALA A 253 57.34 125.33 -8.22
N LEU A 254 58.17 124.41 -7.72
CA LEU A 254 59.33 124.74 -6.88
C LEU A 254 60.35 125.59 -7.64
N ASN A 255 60.69 125.19 -8.88
CA ASN A 255 61.59 125.97 -9.73
C ASN A 255 61.03 127.37 -10.03
N ALA A 256 59.72 127.47 -10.30
CA ALA A 256 59.05 128.75 -10.50
C ALA A 256 59.05 129.63 -9.22
N ALA A 257 58.91 129.03 -8.03
CA ALA A 257 58.97 129.75 -6.76
C ALA A 257 60.38 130.28 -6.45
N ILE A 258 61.42 129.49 -6.77
CA ILE A 258 62.83 129.91 -6.66
C ILE A 258 63.09 131.10 -7.61
N GLU A 259 62.69 131.01 -8.87
CA GLU A 259 62.90 132.07 -9.86
C GLU A 259 62.12 133.34 -9.50
N ALA A 260 60.89 133.19 -8.98
CA ALA A 260 60.10 134.30 -8.48
C ALA A 260 60.73 134.98 -7.25
N THR A 261 61.43 134.23 -6.39
CA THR A 261 62.19 134.78 -5.26
C THR A 261 63.44 135.52 -5.74
N ALA A 262 64.12 134.99 -6.77
CA ALA A 262 65.28 135.61 -7.41
C ALA A 262 64.95 136.96 -8.10
N ALA A 263 63.72 137.12 -8.61
CA ALA A 263 63.25 138.35 -9.26
C ALA A 263 62.82 139.49 -8.30
N GLY A 264 62.91 139.31 -6.97
CA GLY A 264 62.65 140.35 -5.97
C GLY A 264 61.20 140.90 -6.00
N GLU A 265 61.02 142.22 -5.92
CA GLU A 265 59.69 142.88 -5.89
C GLU A 265 58.82 142.57 -7.13
N HIS A 266 59.44 142.32 -8.30
CA HIS A 266 58.71 142.00 -9.53
C HIS A 266 58.17 140.55 -9.57
N GLY A 267 58.77 139.63 -8.81
CA GLY A 267 58.39 138.21 -8.76
C GLY A 267 57.29 137.88 -7.74
N ARG A 268 56.90 138.83 -6.90
CA ARG A 268 56.03 138.60 -5.73
C ARG A 268 54.65 137.99 -6.09
N ARG A 269 54.03 138.41 -7.19
CA ARG A 269 52.76 137.81 -7.67
C ARG A 269 52.95 136.42 -8.30
N PHE A 270 54.10 136.16 -8.93
CA PHE A 270 54.44 134.86 -9.50
C PHE A 270 54.79 133.84 -8.40
N SER A 271 55.43 134.26 -7.32
CA SER A 271 55.73 133.42 -6.16
C SER A 271 54.46 132.86 -5.51
N VAL A 272 53.40 133.68 -5.37
CA VAL A 272 52.10 133.22 -4.84
C VAL A 272 51.45 132.18 -5.75
N VAL A 273 51.52 132.35 -7.07
CA VAL A 273 50.98 131.37 -8.03
C VAL A 273 51.80 130.08 -7.99
N ALA A 274 53.13 130.16 -7.93
CA ALA A 274 54.00 129.00 -7.83
C ALA A 274 53.75 128.20 -6.54
N ASP A 275 53.54 128.86 -5.40
CA ASP A 275 53.18 128.19 -4.15
C ASP A 275 51.79 127.53 -4.21
N GLU A 276 50.80 128.14 -4.87
CA GLU A 276 49.48 127.53 -5.04
C GLU A 276 49.53 126.31 -5.97
N VAL A 277 50.33 126.36 -7.05
CA VAL A 277 50.56 125.20 -7.94
C VAL A 277 51.29 124.08 -7.19
N ARG A 278 52.29 124.41 -6.37
CA ARG A 278 53.00 123.44 -5.52
C ARG A 278 52.03 122.76 -4.54
N ARG A 279 51.15 123.55 -3.92
CA ARG A 279 50.13 123.05 -2.99
C ARG A 279 49.07 122.19 -3.69
N LEU A 280 48.70 122.54 -4.93
CA LEU A 280 47.78 121.75 -5.76
C LEU A 280 48.42 120.42 -6.16
N ALA A 281 49.70 120.42 -6.53
CA ALA A 281 50.47 119.21 -6.84
C ALA A 281 50.58 118.27 -5.62
N GLU A 282 50.85 118.82 -4.43
CA GLU A 282 50.87 118.02 -3.19
C GLU A 282 49.49 117.42 -2.86
N ARG A 283 48.42 118.23 -2.94
CA ARG A 283 47.04 117.73 -2.76
C ARG A 283 46.65 116.68 -3.80
N SER A 284 47.12 116.80 -5.04
CA SER A 284 46.91 115.80 -6.08
C SER A 284 47.60 114.48 -5.71
N ARG A 285 48.82 114.55 -5.19
CA ARG A 285 49.58 113.38 -4.73
C ARG A 285 48.91 112.68 -3.54
N GLU A 286 48.48 113.44 -2.54
CA GLU A 286 47.70 112.91 -1.40
C GLU A 286 46.39 112.25 -1.86
N SER A 287 45.70 112.86 -2.83
CA SER A 287 44.45 112.30 -3.37
C SER A 287 44.70 111.00 -4.14
N VAL A 288 45.77 110.93 -4.95
CA VAL A 288 46.17 109.71 -5.65
C VAL A 288 46.51 108.59 -4.67
N GLU A 289 47.22 108.90 -3.58
CA GLU A 289 47.55 107.91 -2.55
C GLU A 289 46.29 107.37 -1.85
N SER A 290 45.32 108.24 -1.54
CA SER A 290 44.03 107.81 -1.00
C SER A 290 43.26 106.89 -1.96
N VAL A 291 43.26 107.19 -3.27
CA VAL A 291 42.65 106.32 -4.29
C VAL A 291 43.41 105.00 -4.42
N ARG A 292 44.75 105.02 -4.29
CA ARG A 292 45.58 103.82 -4.31
C ARG A 292 45.21 102.87 -3.16
N THR A 293 45.05 103.38 -1.93
CA THR A 293 44.60 102.57 -0.79
C THR A 293 43.23 101.92 -1.04
N LEU A 294 42.27 102.68 -1.58
CA LEU A 294 40.95 102.14 -1.93
C LEU A 294 41.04 101.05 -3.02
N LEU A 295 41.93 101.19 -3.99
CA LEU A 295 42.15 100.17 -5.02
C LEU A 295 42.87 98.92 -4.50
N GLU A 296 43.71 99.06 -3.47
CA GLU A 296 44.32 97.91 -2.80
C GLU A 296 43.28 97.06 -2.09
N GLU A 297 42.37 97.70 -1.35
CA GLU A 297 41.21 97.04 -0.74
C GLU A 297 40.30 96.40 -1.80
N PHE A 298 40.00 97.12 -2.88
CA PHE A 298 39.20 96.61 -4.00
C PHE A 298 39.86 95.39 -4.66
N SER A 299 41.17 95.44 -4.91
CA SER A 299 41.93 94.33 -5.48
C SER A 299 42.01 93.13 -4.54
N ALA A 300 42.10 93.36 -3.23
CA ALA A 300 42.02 92.30 -2.23
C ALA A 300 40.63 91.62 -2.24
N SER A 301 39.55 92.40 -2.35
CA SER A 301 38.19 91.89 -2.46
C SER A 301 37.96 91.06 -3.74
N ILE A 302 38.52 91.50 -4.88
CA ILE A 302 38.50 90.73 -6.13
C ILE A 302 39.20 89.38 -5.95
N ARG A 303 40.42 89.36 -5.37
CA ARG A 303 41.15 88.11 -5.12
C ARG A 303 40.37 87.17 -4.21
N ALA A 304 39.78 87.68 -3.13
CA ALA A 304 38.94 86.89 -2.24
C ALA A 304 37.72 86.31 -2.97
N THR A 305 37.11 87.09 -3.88
CA THR A 305 35.99 86.62 -4.72
C THR A 305 36.41 85.50 -5.66
N VAL A 306 37.58 85.60 -6.30
CA VAL A 306 38.11 84.53 -7.18
C VAL A 306 38.32 83.23 -6.39
N VAL A 307 38.99 83.30 -5.23
CA VAL A 307 39.19 82.13 -4.36
C VAL A 307 37.85 81.50 -3.95
N ALA A 308 36.89 82.32 -3.52
CA ALA A 308 35.56 81.83 -3.13
C ALA A 308 34.82 81.17 -4.31
N THR A 309 34.97 81.68 -5.54
CA THR A 309 34.39 81.05 -6.74
C THR A 309 35.08 79.73 -7.11
N GLU A 310 36.39 79.61 -6.95
CA GLU A 310 37.12 78.36 -7.17
C GLU A 310 36.71 77.27 -6.18
N GLU A 311 36.61 77.63 -4.90
CA GLU A 311 36.11 76.73 -3.85
C GLU A 311 34.66 76.30 -4.12
N SER A 312 33.79 77.27 -4.45
CA SER A 312 32.39 76.98 -4.79
C SER A 312 32.27 76.07 -6.02
N SER A 313 33.12 76.25 -7.03
CA SER A 313 33.15 75.38 -8.22
C SER A 313 33.54 73.94 -7.87
N LYS A 314 34.54 73.75 -6.98
CA LYS A 314 34.92 72.42 -6.49
C LYS A 314 33.79 71.75 -5.71
N GLU A 315 33.11 72.48 -4.82
CA GLU A 315 31.98 71.93 -4.06
C GLU A 315 30.80 71.56 -4.96
N VAL A 316 30.46 72.41 -5.93
CA VAL A 316 29.43 72.09 -6.94
C VAL A 316 29.78 70.85 -7.76
N SER A 317 31.06 70.68 -8.14
CA SER A 317 31.52 69.47 -8.83
C SER A 317 31.30 68.21 -8.00
N LYS A 318 31.60 68.25 -6.69
CA LYS A 318 31.35 67.12 -5.78
C LYS A 318 29.86 66.83 -5.63
N VAL A 319 29.01 67.86 -5.59
CA VAL A 319 27.55 67.69 -5.53
C VAL A 319 27.04 67.01 -6.80
N LEU A 320 27.52 67.40 -7.98
CA LEU A 320 27.16 66.75 -9.26
C LEU A 320 27.58 65.28 -9.30
N GLU A 321 28.78 64.96 -8.83
CA GLU A 321 29.26 63.57 -8.74
C GLU A 321 28.34 62.73 -7.85
N ARG A 322 28.00 63.23 -6.66
CA ARG A 322 27.08 62.55 -5.72
C ARG A 322 25.67 62.40 -6.28
N ALA A 323 25.16 63.42 -6.96
CA ALA A 323 23.83 63.38 -7.57
C ALA A 323 23.77 62.33 -8.69
N ARG A 324 24.80 62.24 -9.55
CA ARG A 324 24.89 61.19 -10.57
C ARG A 324 25.01 59.79 -9.98
N ALA A 325 25.76 59.63 -8.89
CA ALA A 325 25.82 58.38 -8.16
C ALA A 325 24.44 57.98 -7.59
N ALA A 326 23.69 58.94 -7.04
CA ALA A 326 22.33 58.70 -6.57
C ALA A 326 21.38 58.27 -7.71
N THR A 327 21.47 58.90 -8.88
CA THR A 327 20.70 58.48 -10.08
C THR A 327 21.00 57.02 -10.45
N ALA A 328 22.29 56.63 -10.47
CA ALA A 328 22.68 55.25 -10.78
C ALA A 328 22.14 54.24 -9.75
N SER A 329 22.17 54.58 -8.46
CA SER A 329 21.61 53.74 -7.40
C SER A 329 20.09 53.60 -7.49
N ILE A 330 19.36 54.67 -7.84
CA ILE A 330 17.91 54.61 -8.05
C ILE A 330 17.59 53.68 -9.22
N GLU A 331 18.35 53.74 -10.31
CA GLU A 331 18.11 52.86 -11.47
C GLU A 331 18.37 51.38 -11.13
N GLN A 332 19.42 51.09 -10.36
CA GLN A 332 19.67 49.73 -9.84
C GLN A 332 18.52 49.25 -8.94
N LEU A 333 18.00 50.11 -8.06
CA LEU A 333 16.86 49.79 -7.20
C LEU A 333 15.60 49.49 -8.04
N ARG A 334 15.32 50.28 -9.08
CA ARG A 334 14.19 50.02 -9.99
C ARG A 334 14.32 48.66 -10.68
N GLY A 335 15.52 48.30 -11.14
CA GLY A 335 15.79 46.96 -11.69
C GLY A 335 15.45 45.84 -10.70
N ALA A 336 15.96 45.94 -9.47
CA ALA A 336 15.69 44.94 -8.42
C ALA A 336 14.19 44.86 -8.04
N VAL A 337 13.49 46.00 -8.02
CA VAL A 337 12.03 46.05 -7.78
C VAL A 337 11.26 45.37 -8.90
N SER A 338 11.64 45.60 -10.17
CA SER A 338 11.04 44.94 -11.33
C SER A 338 11.23 43.42 -11.28
N GLU A 339 12.43 42.95 -10.93
CA GLU A 339 12.70 41.52 -10.71
C GLU A 339 11.84 40.94 -9.59
N THR A 340 11.69 41.67 -8.48
CA THR A 340 10.82 41.27 -7.35
C THR A 340 9.35 41.15 -7.79
N ALA A 341 8.86 42.10 -8.58
CA ALA A 341 7.51 42.03 -9.15
C ALA A 341 7.33 40.83 -10.09
N HIS A 342 8.36 40.49 -10.87
CA HIS A 342 8.31 39.32 -11.74
C HIS A 342 8.27 38.02 -10.94
N ALA A 343 9.16 37.86 -9.96
CA ALA A 343 9.19 36.69 -9.08
C ALA A 343 7.87 36.51 -8.32
N ALA A 344 7.26 37.60 -7.84
CA ALA A 344 5.95 37.57 -7.20
C ALA A 344 4.85 37.02 -8.13
N ARG A 345 4.85 37.41 -9.41
CA ARG A 345 3.91 36.84 -10.40
C ARG A 345 4.14 35.36 -10.65
N GLU A 346 5.40 34.92 -10.74
CA GLU A 346 5.72 33.50 -10.91
C GLU A 346 5.28 32.65 -9.71
N ILE A 347 5.49 33.16 -8.48
CA ILE A 347 5.00 32.50 -7.25
C ILE A 347 3.48 32.38 -7.27
N SER A 348 2.77 33.43 -7.70
CA SER A 348 1.31 33.40 -7.82
C SER A 348 0.82 32.32 -8.80
N LEU A 349 1.46 32.20 -9.97
CA LEU A 349 1.15 31.16 -10.95
C LEU A 349 1.46 29.75 -10.41
N ALA A 350 2.63 29.55 -9.81
CA ALA A 350 3.03 28.26 -9.25
C ALA A 350 2.09 27.81 -8.12
N THR A 351 1.65 28.73 -7.26
CA THR A 351 0.71 28.43 -6.18
C THR A 351 -0.70 28.14 -6.69
N GLN A 352 -1.13 28.76 -7.78
CA GLN A 352 -2.39 28.41 -8.44
C GLN A 352 -2.36 26.99 -9.03
N GLN A 353 -1.21 26.58 -9.61
CA GLN A 353 -1.00 25.20 -10.05
C GLN A 353 -0.98 24.22 -8.88
N GLN A 354 -0.30 24.54 -7.78
CA GLN A 354 -0.29 23.71 -6.56
C GLN A 354 -1.70 23.50 -6.02
N ARG A 355 -2.53 24.55 -5.95
CA ARG A 355 -3.92 24.42 -5.52
C ARG A 355 -4.71 23.48 -6.42
N SER A 356 -4.59 23.63 -7.74
CA SER A 356 -5.29 22.78 -8.70
C SER A 356 -4.84 21.31 -8.58
N ALA A 357 -3.54 21.08 -8.39
CA ALA A 357 -3.00 19.75 -8.13
C ALA A 357 -3.54 19.16 -6.82
N SER A 358 -3.64 19.99 -5.76
CA SER A 358 -4.19 19.55 -4.48
C SER A 358 -5.65 19.12 -4.59
N ASP A 359 -6.48 19.91 -5.28
CA ASP A 359 -7.88 19.57 -5.52
C ASP A 359 -8.02 18.24 -6.28
N GLN A 360 -7.14 18.00 -7.25
CA GLN A 360 -7.14 16.75 -8.02
C GLN A 360 -6.72 15.52 -7.18
N VAL A 361 -5.77 15.70 -6.26
CA VAL A 361 -5.40 14.63 -5.32
C VAL A 361 -6.58 14.33 -4.38
N VAL A 362 -7.28 15.34 -3.87
CA VAL A 362 -8.49 15.13 -3.03
C VAL A 362 -9.57 14.36 -3.78
N LEU A 363 -9.81 14.67 -5.06
CA LEU A 363 -10.74 13.90 -5.90
C LEU A 363 -10.30 12.45 -6.04
N THR A 364 -9.01 12.21 -6.27
CA THR A 364 -8.45 10.85 -6.38
C THR A 364 -8.58 10.08 -5.07
N LEU A 365 -8.34 10.72 -3.92
CA LEU A 365 -8.51 10.11 -2.60
C LEU A 365 -9.95 9.72 -2.31
N LYS A 366 -10.92 10.48 -2.83
CA LYS A 366 -12.35 10.11 -2.78
C LYS A 366 -12.63 8.82 -3.53
N GLU A 367 -12.02 8.61 -4.69
CA GLU A 367 -12.13 7.36 -5.45
C GLU A 367 -11.47 6.20 -4.69
N VAL A 368 -10.29 6.41 -4.11
CA VAL A 368 -9.61 5.41 -3.27
C VAL A 368 -10.49 5.05 -2.06
N SER A 369 -11.12 6.02 -1.41
CA SER A 369 -12.06 5.78 -0.30
C SER A 369 -13.22 4.88 -0.72
N GLN A 370 -13.78 5.09 -1.93
CA GLN A 370 -14.83 4.20 -2.47
C GLN A 370 -14.33 2.78 -2.73
N VAL A 371 -13.09 2.63 -3.20
CA VAL A 371 -12.47 1.31 -3.41
C VAL A 371 -12.28 0.59 -2.07
N ILE A 372 -11.79 1.29 -1.04
CA ILE A 372 -11.64 0.74 0.32
C ILE A 372 -12.99 0.29 0.88
N GLN A 373 -14.05 1.07 0.67
CA GLN A 373 -15.39 0.69 1.11
C GLN A 373 -15.90 -0.59 0.41
N LYS A 374 -15.71 -0.70 -0.91
CA LYS A 374 -16.03 -1.94 -1.65
C LYS A 374 -15.18 -3.12 -1.18
N MET A 375 -13.92 -2.89 -0.84
CA MET A 375 -13.04 -3.91 -0.30
C MET A 375 -13.55 -4.43 1.05
N ALA A 376 -13.97 -3.53 1.95
CA ALA A 376 -14.58 -3.91 3.22
C ALA A 376 -15.87 -4.74 3.05
N GLU A 377 -16.69 -4.43 2.05
CA GLU A 377 -17.87 -5.22 1.70
C GLU A 377 -17.50 -6.61 1.15
N GLY A 378 -16.52 -6.68 0.24
CA GLY A 378 -16.01 -7.94 -0.31
C GLY A 378 -15.40 -8.85 0.76
N LEU A 379 -14.70 -8.27 1.74
CA LEU A 379 -14.12 -9.00 2.87
C LEU A 379 -15.18 -9.64 3.76
N LYS A 380 -16.30 -8.96 4.02
CA LYS A 380 -17.43 -9.56 4.73
C LYS A 380 -17.96 -10.79 3.99
N ALA A 381 -18.03 -10.73 2.66
CA ALA A 381 -18.45 -11.87 1.84
C ALA A 381 -17.44 -13.03 1.87
N PHE A 382 -16.13 -12.73 1.90
CA PHE A 382 -15.10 -13.75 2.06
C PHE A 382 -15.16 -14.44 3.42
N SER A 383 -15.27 -13.70 4.52
CA SER A 383 -15.44 -14.30 5.85
C SER A 383 -16.70 -15.16 5.93
N ALA A 384 -17.83 -14.70 5.37
CA ALA A 384 -19.05 -15.49 5.33
C ALA A 384 -18.91 -16.77 4.48
N THR A 385 -18.13 -16.72 3.40
CA THR A 385 -17.83 -17.89 2.56
C THR A 385 -16.91 -18.87 3.27
N ALA A 386 -15.88 -18.38 3.95
CA ALA A 386 -14.96 -19.20 4.75
C ALA A 386 -15.71 -19.95 5.85
N GLU A 387 -16.59 -19.27 6.58
CA GLU A 387 -17.44 -19.89 7.61
C GLU A 387 -18.34 -20.98 7.01
N ARG A 388 -18.94 -20.74 5.84
CA ARG A 388 -19.74 -21.75 5.12
C ARG A 388 -18.91 -22.96 4.69
N LEU A 389 -17.68 -22.77 4.22
CA LEU A 389 -16.78 -23.87 3.86
C LEU A 389 -16.45 -24.72 5.08
N ASN A 390 -16.19 -24.09 6.22
CA ASN A 390 -15.90 -24.79 7.47
C ASN A 390 -17.11 -25.60 7.97
N GLN A 391 -18.31 -25.01 7.89
CA GLN A 391 -19.56 -25.72 8.20
C GLN A 391 -19.82 -26.91 7.27
N LEU A 392 -19.54 -26.75 5.96
CA LEU A 392 -19.69 -27.84 4.98
C LEU A 392 -18.70 -28.97 5.26
N ALA A 393 -17.43 -28.63 5.52
CA ALA A 393 -16.41 -29.61 5.89
C ALA A 393 -16.81 -30.41 7.13
N LEU A 394 -17.28 -29.71 8.18
CA LEU A 394 -17.78 -30.36 9.40
C LEU A 394 -18.99 -31.26 9.11
N SER A 395 -19.94 -30.80 8.29
CA SER A 395 -21.09 -31.60 7.91
C SER A 395 -20.70 -32.86 7.15
N ILE A 396 -19.74 -32.78 6.22
CA ILE A 396 -19.26 -33.95 5.48
C ILE A 396 -18.51 -34.90 6.42
N GLN A 397 -17.71 -34.38 7.35
CA GLN A 397 -17.01 -35.17 8.36
C GLN A 397 -18.00 -35.93 9.27
N LEU A 398 -19.07 -35.28 9.73
CA LEU A 398 -20.13 -35.92 10.52
C LEU A 398 -20.88 -36.99 9.72
N LEU A 399 -21.21 -36.73 8.45
CA LEU A 399 -21.86 -37.70 7.57
C LEU A 399 -20.97 -38.91 7.24
N THR A 400 -19.65 -38.72 7.18
CA THR A 400 -18.71 -39.82 6.93
C THR A 400 -18.37 -40.60 8.20
N GLN A 401 -18.49 -40.01 9.38
CA GLN A 401 -18.38 -40.73 10.66
C GLN A 401 -19.44 -41.82 10.84
N SER A 402 -20.60 -41.75 10.17
CA SER A 402 -21.58 -42.84 10.19
C SER A 402 -21.12 -44.08 9.43
N PHE A 403 -20.07 -43.98 8.61
CA PHE A 403 -19.46 -45.14 7.95
C PHE A 403 -18.33 -45.70 8.81
N HIS A 404 -18.45 -46.94 9.25
CA HIS A 404 -17.38 -47.68 9.93
C HIS A 404 -16.40 -48.20 8.88
N LEU A 405 -15.22 -47.59 8.79
CA LEU A 405 -14.15 -48.00 7.90
C LEU A 405 -13.15 -48.92 8.62
N ASP A 406 -12.63 -49.91 7.91
CA ASP A 406 -11.52 -50.72 8.41
C ASP A 406 -10.26 -49.87 8.29
N SER A 407 -9.97 -49.13 9.35
CA SER A 407 -8.74 -48.41 9.48
C SER A 407 -7.94 -49.07 10.61
N PRO A 408 -6.79 -49.70 10.31
CA PRO A 408 -5.85 -50.15 11.34
C PRO A 408 -5.28 -48.98 12.17
N ARG A 409 -5.67 -47.73 11.85
CA ARG A 409 -5.36 -46.51 12.61
C ARG A 409 -6.58 -45.87 13.27
N SER A 410 -7.79 -46.44 13.14
CA SER A 410 -8.95 -45.92 13.87
C SER A 410 -8.78 -46.15 15.37
N VAL A 411 -9.18 -45.17 16.19
CA VAL A 411 -9.10 -45.28 17.65
C VAL A 411 -9.85 -46.51 18.15
N LYS A 412 -11.00 -46.85 17.54
CA LYS A 412 -11.77 -48.06 17.90
C LYS A 412 -11.01 -49.34 17.55
N HIS A 413 -10.42 -49.46 16.36
CA HIS A 413 -9.66 -50.66 15.99
C HIS A 413 -8.41 -50.82 16.85
N ILE A 414 -7.72 -49.72 17.17
CA ILE A 414 -6.58 -49.75 18.09
C ILE A 414 -7.03 -50.14 19.50
N ALA A 415 -8.13 -49.57 19.99
CA ALA A 415 -8.69 -49.92 21.29
C ALA A 415 -9.13 -51.39 21.35
N GLN A 416 -9.69 -51.92 20.26
CA GLN A 416 -10.19 -53.29 20.18
C GLN A 416 -9.05 -54.30 20.00
N ALA A 417 -8.05 -53.99 19.18
CA ALA A 417 -6.82 -54.79 19.06
C ALA A 417 -6.01 -54.77 20.38
N LEU A 418 -5.96 -53.63 21.07
CA LEU A 418 -5.37 -53.53 22.39
C LEU A 418 -6.17 -54.36 23.41
N ALA A 419 -7.50 -54.27 23.40
CA ALA A 419 -8.36 -55.07 24.28
C ALA A 419 -8.17 -56.58 24.05
N ASP A 420 -8.08 -57.03 22.80
CA ASP A 420 -7.84 -58.43 22.45
C ASP A 420 -6.44 -58.90 22.88
N ALA A 421 -5.41 -58.07 22.69
CA ALA A 421 -4.05 -58.35 23.15
C ALA A 421 -3.93 -58.42 24.68
N LEU A 422 -4.62 -57.51 25.40
CA LEU A 422 -4.69 -57.53 26.86
C LEU A 422 -5.49 -58.74 27.38
N GLY A 423 -6.53 -59.16 26.66
CA GLY A 423 -7.32 -60.35 26.99
C GLY A 423 -6.54 -61.66 26.88
N ALA A 424 -5.58 -61.73 25.94
CA ALA A 424 -4.69 -62.89 25.78
C ALA A 424 -3.65 -63.03 26.91
N GLU A 425 -3.26 -61.92 27.53
CA GLU A 425 -2.27 -61.84 28.62
C GLU A 425 -2.92 -61.77 30.02
N ALA A 426 -4.21 -62.10 30.12
CA ALA A 426 -4.97 -62.05 31.36
C ALA A 426 -4.34 -62.92 32.45
N GLY A 427 -3.81 -62.28 33.50
CA GLY A 427 -3.16 -62.92 34.66
C GLY A 427 -1.66 -62.65 34.81
N HIS A 428 -1.00 -62.03 33.81
CA HIS A 428 0.43 -61.70 33.85
C HIS A 428 0.67 -60.19 33.86
N TRP A 429 0.78 -59.59 35.05
CA TRP A 429 0.90 -58.13 35.23
C TRP A 429 2.12 -57.50 34.53
N GLU A 430 3.25 -58.20 34.46
CA GLU A 430 4.46 -57.71 33.76
C GLU A 430 4.31 -57.68 32.24
N ALA A 431 3.50 -58.59 31.66
CA ALA A 431 3.26 -58.64 30.21
C ALA A 431 2.29 -57.54 29.75
N LEU A 432 1.31 -57.19 30.60
CA LEU A 432 0.33 -56.13 30.31
C LEU A 432 0.97 -54.74 30.14
N ASP A 433 1.90 -54.35 31.03
CA ASP A 433 2.57 -53.04 30.94
C ASP A 433 3.43 -52.92 29.68
N SER A 434 4.15 -53.99 29.33
CA SER A 434 4.94 -54.02 28.09
C SER A 434 4.08 -53.86 26.83
N THR A 435 2.88 -54.44 26.84
CA THR A 435 1.90 -54.37 25.74
C THR A 435 1.34 -52.95 25.60
N PHE A 436 1.02 -52.28 26.71
CA PHE A 436 0.61 -50.87 26.71
C PHE A 436 1.68 -49.94 26.16
N VAL A 437 2.92 -50.07 26.64
CA VAL A 437 4.06 -49.26 26.17
C VAL A 437 4.30 -49.47 24.68
N GLN A 438 4.20 -50.71 24.20
CA GLN A 438 4.41 -51.02 22.79
C GLN A 438 3.29 -50.46 21.90
N ALA A 439 2.03 -50.52 22.34
CA ALA A 439 0.90 -49.92 21.63
C ALA A 439 0.99 -48.39 21.54
N LEU A 440 1.37 -47.73 22.64
CA LEU A 440 1.57 -46.27 22.66
C LEU A 440 2.72 -45.82 21.76
N LYS A 441 3.82 -46.61 21.68
CA LYS A 441 4.92 -46.36 20.73
C LYS A 441 4.51 -46.53 19.27
N GLN A 442 3.67 -47.53 18.97
CA GLN A 442 3.20 -47.78 17.60
C GLN A 442 2.21 -46.71 17.11
N HIS A 443 1.52 -46.01 18.03
CA HIS A 443 0.50 -45.02 17.71
C HIS A 443 0.80 -43.67 18.36
N ARG A 444 1.65 -42.86 17.68
CA ARG A 444 2.17 -41.56 18.17
C ARG A 444 1.12 -40.49 18.50
N PHE A 445 -0.16 -40.69 18.17
CA PHE A 445 -1.24 -39.77 18.49
C PHE A 445 -1.99 -40.12 19.78
N LEU A 446 -1.68 -41.26 20.42
CA LEU A 446 -2.23 -41.63 21.72
C LEU A 446 -1.36 -41.06 22.84
N GLU A 447 -1.93 -40.19 23.68
CA GLU A 447 -1.17 -39.51 24.75
C GLU A 447 -0.93 -40.40 25.97
N ASN A 448 -1.91 -41.22 26.32
CA ASN A 448 -1.85 -42.13 27.45
C ASN A 448 -2.78 -43.33 27.23
N ALA A 449 -2.59 -44.37 28.04
CA ALA A 449 -3.51 -45.49 28.16
C ALA A 449 -3.73 -45.80 29.64
N PHE A 450 -4.95 -46.13 30.03
CA PHE A 450 -5.28 -46.52 31.40
C PHE A 450 -6.28 -47.66 31.43
N LEU A 451 -6.25 -48.45 32.49
CA LEU A 451 -7.10 -49.60 32.72
C LEU A 451 -7.92 -49.36 33.98
N THR A 452 -9.21 -49.70 33.93
CA THR A 452 -10.13 -49.54 35.07
C THR A 452 -10.72 -50.87 35.47
N ASP A 453 -11.07 -51.02 36.75
CA ASP A 453 -11.88 -52.14 37.22
C ASP A 453 -13.36 -51.94 36.82
N PRO A 454 -14.22 -52.97 36.98
CA PRO A 454 -15.65 -52.85 36.67
C PRO A 454 -16.41 -51.78 37.47
N GLU A 455 -15.81 -51.26 38.55
CA GLU A 455 -16.36 -50.22 39.43
C GLU A 455 -15.86 -48.81 39.01
N GLY A 456 -14.99 -48.73 38.00
CA GLY A 456 -14.46 -47.51 37.44
C GLY A 456 -13.19 -46.99 38.13
N ASN A 457 -12.61 -47.73 39.06
CA ASN A 457 -11.36 -47.34 39.71
C ASN A 457 -10.19 -47.60 38.76
N LEU A 458 -9.23 -46.67 38.72
CA LEU A 458 -8.04 -46.79 37.88
C LEU A 458 -7.06 -47.81 38.46
N VAL A 459 -6.77 -48.85 37.68
CA VAL A 459 -5.92 -49.99 38.06
C VAL A 459 -4.53 -49.89 37.44
N ALA A 460 -4.41 -49.30 36.25
CA ALA A 460 -3.13 -49.07 35.57
C ALA A 460 -3.16 -47.79 34.73
N PHE A 461 -2.00 -47.13 34.60
CA PHE A 461 -1.83 -45.93 33.78
C PHE A 461 -0.43 -45.91 33.18
N THR A 462 -0.34 -45.75 31.86
CA THR A 462 0.91 -45.70 31.12
C THR A 462 0.87 -44.47 30.19
N PRO A 463 1.70 -43.44 30.43
CA PRO A 463 1.83 -42.31 29.52
C PRO A 463 2.68 -42.68 28.30
N ASN A 464 2.44 -42.03 27.15
CA ASN A 464 3.22 -42.31 25.95
C ASN A 464 4.68 -41.81 26.12
N PRO A 465 5.69 -42.70 26.07
CA PRO A 465 7.07 -42.31 26.31
C PRO A 465 7.66 -41.41 25.20
N GLU A 466 7.05 -41.37 24.01
CA GLU A 466 7.51 -40.54 22.88
C GLU A 466 6.87 -39.15 22.81
N LEU A 467 5.81 -38.90 23.60
CA LEU A 467 5.13 -37.61 23.69
C LEU A 467 5.64 -36.77 24.87
N ARG A 468 6.92 -36.89 25.22
CA ARG A 468 7.54 -35.95 26.16
C ARG A 468 7.39 -34.53 25.60
N LEU A 469 6.61 -33.71 26.30
CA LEU A 469 6.64 -32.25 26.22
C LEU A 469 8.07 -31.74 26.36
#